data_AF-A0A925ME75-F1
#
_entry.id   AF-A0A925ME75-F1
#
_cell.length_a   1.000
_cell.length_b   1.000
_cell.length_c   1.000
_cell.angle_alpha   90.00
_cell.angle_beta   90.00
_cell.angle_gamma   90.00
#
_symmetry.space_group_name_H-M   'P 1'
#
loop_
_entity.id
_entity.type
_entity.pdbx_description
1 polymer ?
#
loop_
_entity_poly.entity_id
_entity_poly.type
_entity_poly.pdbx_seq_one_letter_code
_entity_poly.pdbx_strand_id
1 'polypeptide(L)'
;DAPTSPSPGASSARESDPCERAKRALRAASGGTLLVKDVSDLSARSQRTLRRAIRDRGERDGGEIFDVQVVATADLDLDRAVDAAIVSPEFYQLFQARRIEVPPLRDRTEDLPELFERWIKHYAIEIGRSKLTVSSRAISRLGAYPWPGNVAELKSIARRLVVRVTRAKLEAGDVDEVLPVVAERVPLEDLAFEEMVKSKLAGLLARIDGYPVHDLYEKVLARVERPLFDLVLAHTGGNQLKAAEILGLNRNTLRKKLAGLGIEQTKKRPGREDRALDGK
;
A
#
# COMPACT_ATOMS: atom_id res chain seq x y z
N ASP A 1 -44.09 -21.15 -39.71
CA ASP A 1 -42.94 -20.25 -39.53
C ASP A 1 -43.05 -19.49 -38.23
N ALA A 2 -42.26 -19.92 -37.24
CA ALA A 2 -42.13 -19.26 -35.95
C ALA A 2 -41.08 -18.12 -36.03
N PRO A 3 -41.29 -16.98 -35.38
CA PRO A 3 -40.29 -15.92 -35.32
C PRO A 3 -39.22 -16.27 -34.27
N THR A 4 -37.96 -16.20 -34.71
CA THR A 4 -36.75 -16.41 -33.91
C THR A 4 -36.63 -15.36 -32.81
N SER A 5 -36.71 -15.80 -31.55
CA SER A 5 -36.36 -15.00 -30.37
C SER A 5 -34.87 -14.66 -30.36
N PRO A 6 -34.44 -13.43 -30.05
CA PRO A 6 -33.03 -13.12 -29.86
C PRO A 6 -32.55 -13.62 -28.50
N SER A 7 -31.39 -14.27 -28.50
CA SER A 7 -30.75 -14.89 -27.34
C SER A 7 -30.38 -13.87 -26.24
N PRO A 8 -30.63 -14.14 -24.94
CA PRO A 8 -30.33 -13.23 -23.83
C PRO A 8 -28.91 -13.42 -23.29
N GLY A 9 -27.90 -13.45 -24.16
CA GLY A 9 -26.53 -13.85 -23.82
C GLY A 9 -25.47 -12.75 -23.76
N ALA A 10 -25.75 -11.54 -24.26
CA ALA A 10 -24.72 -10.52 -24.49
C ALA A 10 -24.72 -9.34 -23.48
N SER A 11 -25.64 -9.32 -22.51
CA SER A 11 -25.84 -8.16 -21.63
C SER A 11 -24.90 -8.11 -20.41
N SER A 12 -24.38 -9.24 -19.93
CA SER A 12 -23.64 -9.26 -18.65
C SER A 12 -22.14 -8.97 -18.79
N ALA A 13 -21.56 -9.09 -19.99
CA ALA A 13 -20.13 -8.84 -20.22
C ALA A 13 -19.79 -7.35 -20.52
N ARG A 14 -20.78 -6.53 -20.89
CA ARG A 14 -20.60 -5.09 -21.12
C ARG A 14 -20.60 -4.26 -19.84
N GLU A 15 -21.05 -4.84 -18.72
CA GLU A 15 -21.17 -4.17 -17.42
C GLU A 15 -19.82 -3.96 -16.70
N SER A 16 -18.75 -4.54 -17.22
CA SER A 16 -17.43 -4.55 -16.55
C SER A 16 -16.38 -3.65 -17.20
N ASP A 17 -16.71 -2.81 -18.20
CA ASP A 17 -15.71 -1.87 -18.74
C ASP A 17 -15.55 -0.67 -17.77
N PRO A 18 -14.37 -0.45 -17.17
CA PRO A 18 -14.10 0.70 -16.30
C PRO A 18 -14.39 2.05 -16.96
N CYS A 19 -14.36 2.10 -18.30
CA CYS A 19 -14.67 3.28 -19.09
C CYS A 19 -16.18 3.60 -19.10
N GLU A 20 -17.05 2.59 -19.22
CA GLU A 20 -18.51 2.80 -19.20
C GLU A 20 -19.01 3.15 -17.80
N ARG A 21 -18.40 2.58 -16.75
CA ARG A 21 -18.66 3.00 -15.37
C ARG A 21 -18.34 4.48 -15.16
N ALA A 22 -17.20 4.95 -15.66
CA ALA A 22 -16.81 6.36 -15.56
C ALA A 22 -17.78 7.28 -16.31
N LYS A 23 -18.17 6.94 -17.55
CA LYS A 23 -19.16 7.73 -18.32
C LYS A 23 -20.53 7.77 -17.64
N ARG A 24 -21.00 6.63 -17.10
CA ARG A 24 -22.27 6.58 -16.36
C ARG A 24 -22.22 7.48 -15.12
N ALA A 25 -21.11 7.49 -14.38
CA ALA A 25 -20.92 8.36 -13.23
C ALA A 25 -20.91 9.84 -13.63
N LEU A 26 -20.25 10.19 -14.74
CA LEU A 26 -20.26 11.55 -15.29
C LEU A 26 -21.66 12.00 -15.72
N ARG A 27 -22.43 11.13 -16.41
CA ARG A 27 -23.84 11.40 -16.76
C ARG A 27 -24.70 11.65 -15.52
N ALA A 28 -24.56 10.80 -14.50
CA ALA A 28 -25.34 10.90 -13.27
C ALA A 28 -25.00 12.17 -12.46
N ALA A 29 -23.77 12.69 -12.59
CA ALA A 29 -23.31 13.87 -11.88
C ALA A 29 -23.44 15.18 -12.70
N SER A 30 -23.99 15.11 -13.92
CA SER A 30 -24.15 16.28 -14.80
C SER A 30 -25.00 17.37 -14.12
N GLY A 31 -24.49 18.60 -14.10
CA GLY A 31 -25.05 19.74 -13.35
C GLY A 31 -24.70 19.74 -11.86
N GLY A 32 -23.83 18.85 -11.40
CA GLY A 32 -23.52 18.65 -9.98
C GLY A 32 -22.04 18.35 -9.70
N THR A 33 -21.78 17.60 -8.62
CA THR A 33 -20.43 17.24 -8.18
C THR A 33 -20.19 15.74 -8.25
N LEU A 34 -19.10 15.32 -8.88
CA LEU A 34 -18.61 13.94 -8.90
C LEU A 34 -17.46 13.80 -7.89
N LEU A 35 -17.66 12.97 -6.87
CA LEU A 35 -16.60 12.56 -5.95
C LEU A 35 -15.93 11.28 -6.47
N VAL A 36 -14.65 11.38 -6.77
CA VAL A 36 -13.79 10.25 -7.13
C VAL A 36 -12.95 9.89 -5.91
N LYS A 37 -13.20 8.71 -5.35
CA LYS A 37 -12.35 8.18 -4.28
C LYS A 37 -11.11 7.55 -4.88
N ASP A 38 -9.96 7.88 -4.31
CA ASP A 38 -8.64 7.31 -4.59
C ASP A 38 -8.30 7.28 -6.08
N VAL A 39 -7.95 8.45 -6.61
CA VAL A 39 -7.63 8.60 -8.03
C VAL A 39 -6.46 7.73 -8.50
N SER A 40 -5.59 7.29 -7.59
CA SER A 40 -4.47 6.38 -7.87
C SER A 40 -4.93 4.98 -8.27
N ASP A 41 -6.13 4.54 -7.82
CA ASP A 41 -6.69 3.23 -8.15
C ASP A 41 -7.37 3.20 -9.53
N LEU A 42 -7.53 4.36 -10.15
CA LEU A 42 -8.14 4.45 -11.47
C LEU A 42 -7.21 3.88 -12.55
N SER A 43 -7.77 3.00 -13.39
CA SER A 43 -7.08 2.55 -14.60
C SER A 43 -6.68 3.73 -15.49
N ALA A 44 -5.56 3.61 -16.21
CA ALA A 44 -5.12 4.64 -17.16
C ALA A 44 -6.19 5.01 -18.21
N ARG A 45 -7.07 4.07 -18.57
CA ARG A 45 -8.20 4.34 -19.48
C ARG A 45 -9.26 5.21 -18.81
N SER A 46 -9.61 4.93 -17.56
CA SER A 46 -10.55 5.74 -16.77
C SER A 46 -9.99 7.15 -16.49
N GLN A 47 -8.69 7.27 -16.19
CA GLN A 47 -8.01 8.56 -16.05
C GLN A 47 -8.12 9.39 -17.34
N ARG A 48 -7.88 8.79 -18.51
CA ARG A 48 -8.05 9.47 -19.81
C ARG A 48 -9.49 9.92 -20.07
N THR A 49 -10.48 9.09 -19.73
CA THR A 49 -11.90 9.44 -19.89
C THR A 49 -12.28 10.62 -18.99
N LEU A 50 -11.87 10.61 -17.71
CA LEU A 50 -12.10 11.72 -16.79
C LEU A 50 -11.35 12.98 -17.22
N ARG A 51 -10.10 12.85 -17.68
CA ARG A 51 -9.32 13.98 -18.21
C ARG A 51 -10.03 14.67 -19.37
N ARG A 52 -10.55 13.90 -20.33
CA ARG A 52 -11.34 14.44 -21.46
C ARG A 52 -12.59 15.15 -20.95
N ALA A 53 -13.34 14.52 -20.03
CA ALA A 53 -14.54 15.14 -19.46
C ALA A 53 -14.25 16.45 -18.69
N ILE A 54 -13.10 16.56 -18.00
CA ILE A 54 -12.71 17.76 -17.24
C ILE A 54 -12.16 18.86 -18.15
N ARG A 55 -11.33 18.50 -19.13
CA ARG A 55 -10.65 19.45 -20.03
C ARG A 55 -11.55 19.96 -21.15
N ASP A 56 -12.36 19.08 -21.73
CA ASP A 56 -13.21 19.39 -22.89
C ASP A 56 -14.52 20.05 -22.45
N ARG A 57 -14.49 20.92 -21.42
CA ARG A 57 -15.58 21.82 -21.06
C ARG A 57 -15.85 22.78 -22.23
N GLY A 58 -16.48 22.29 -23.30
CA GLY A 58 -16.97 23.08 -24.42
C GLY A 58 -16.44 22.75 -25.83
N GLU A 59 -15.43 21.89 -26.03
CA GLU A 59 -14.92 21.65 -27.39
C GLU A 59 -15.56 20.43 -28.08
N ARG A 60 -16.35 20.75 -29.10
CA ARG A 60 -17.06 19.83 -29.99
C ARG A 60 -16.08 18.99 -30.81
N ASP A 61 -16.08 17.68 -30.55
CA ASP A 61 -15.88 16.69 -31.60
C ASP A 61 -16.60 15.37 -31.22
N GLY A 62 -17.93 15.35 -31.41
CA GLY A 62 -18.74 14.12 -31.38
C GLY A 62 -18.96 13.41 -30.02
N GLY A 63 -18.61 14.03 -28.88
CA GLY A 63 -18.78 13.47 -27.53
C GLY A 63 -19.87 14.14 -26.67
N GLU A 64 -20.36 13.44 -25.64
CA GLU A 64 -21.28 14.00 -24.63
C GLU A 64 -20.56 15.04 -23.75
N ILE A 65 -21.21 16.20 -23.54
CA ILE A 65 -20.71 17.28 -22.69
C ILE A 65 -21.16 17.01 -21.25
N PHE A 66 -20.21 17.02 -20.31
CA PHE A 66 -20.48 16.84 -18.89
C PHE A 66 -20.14 18.12 -18.14
N ASP A 67 -21.16 18.87 -17.70
CA ASP A 67 -20.97 19.99 -16.79
C ASP A 67 -20.89 19.45 -15.35
N VAL A 68 -19.68 19.11 -14.90
CA VAL A 68 -19.46 18.45 -13.61
C VAL A 68 -18.31 19.09 -12.86
N GLN A 69 -18.52 19.35 -11.57
CA GLN A 69 -17.43 19.64 -10.63
C GLN A 69 -16.83 18.33 -10.13
N VAL A 70 -15.54 18.08 -10.42
CA VAL A 70 -14.87 16.86 -9.97
C VAL A 70 -14.11 17.15 -8.69
N VAL A 71 -14.37 16.37 -7.64
CA VAL A 71 -13.60 16.34 -6.40
C VAL A 71 -12.95 14.97 -6.29
N ALA A 72 -11.64 14.94 -6.04
CA ALA A 72 -10.86 13.72 -5.96
C ALA A 72 -10.26 13.54 -4.57
N THR A 73 -10.16 12.31 -4.09
CA THR A 73 -9.31 11.94 -2.95
C THR A 73 -8.12 11.11 -3.43
N ALA A 74 -7.04 11.12 -2.65
CA ALA A 74 -5.87 10.29 -2.89
C ALA A 74 -5.25 9.91 -1.55
N ASP A 75 -5.18 8.61 -1.28
CA ASP A 75 -4.48 8.08 -0.11
C ASP A 75 -2.97 7.98 -0.31
N LEU A 76 -2.51 7.72 -1.55
CA LEU A 76 -1.10 7.79 -1.91
C LEU A 76 -0.65 9.22 -2.19
N ASP A 77 0.61 9.51 -1.87
CA ASP A 77 1.29 10.70 -2.34
C ASP A 77 1.27 10.73 -3.88
N LEU A 78 0.52 11.70 -4.42
CA LEU A 78 0.30 11.83 -5.85
C LEU A 78 1.60 12.12 -6.61
N ASP A 79 2.54 12.83 -5.98
CA ASP A 79 3.82 13.13 -6.60
C ASP A 79 4.61 11.84 -6.83
N ARG A 80 4.66 10.95 -5.82
CA ARG A 80 5.23 9.60 -5.94
C ARG A 80 4.45 8.70 -6.91
N ALA A 81 3.13 8.83 -6.96
CA ALA A 81 2.29 8.05 -7.87
C ALA A 81 2.51 8.43 -9.34
N VAL A 82 2.86 9.69 -9.61
CA VAL A 82 3.29 10.15 -10.94
C VAL A 82 4.66 9.60 -11.29
N ASP A 83 5.63 9.66 -10.36
CA ASP A 83 6.97 9.09 -10.55
C ASP A 83 6.93 7.58 -10.84
N ALA A 84 6.01 6.86 -10.20
CA ALA A 84 5.78 5.44 -10.41
C ALA A 84 4.92 5.12 -11.66
N ALA A 85 4.55 6.11 -12.47
CA ALA A 85 3.68 5.99 -13.65
C ALA A 85 2.29 5.37 -13.37
N ILE A 86 1.81 5.44 -12.12
CA ILE A 86 0.46 5.01 -11.72
C ILE A 86 -0.56 6.06 -12.14
N VAL A 87 -0.21 7.33 -11.96
CA VAL A 87 -1.03 8.48 -12.36
C VAL A 87 -0.36 9.21 -13.52
N SER A 88 -1.12 9.47 -14.59
CA SER A 88 -0.57 10.23 -15.73
C SER A 88 -0.28 11.68 -15.34
N PRO A 89 0.87 12.26 -15.74
CA PRO A 89 1.22 13.65 -15.44
C PRO A 89 0.14 14.64 -15.91
N GLU A 90 -0.48 14.39 -17.06
CA GLU A 90 -1.51 15.27 -17.62
C GLU A 90 -2.83 15.20 -16.84
N PHE A 91 -3.10 14.10 -16.13
CA PHE A 91 -4.23 14.01 -15.22
C PHE A 91 -3.91 14.68 -13.89
N TYR A 92 -2.69 14.51 -13.37
CA TYR A 92 -2.24 15.14 -12.13
C TYR A 92 -2.30 16.68 -12.19
N GLN A 93 -1.88 17.28 -13.31
CA GLN A 93 -1.90 18.73 -13.51
C GLN A 93 -3.30 19.36 -13.35
N LEU A 94 -4.38 18.61 -13.62
CA LEU A 94 -5.75 19.12 -13.46
C LEU A 94 -6.13 19.39 -11.99
N PHE A 95 -5.54 18.64 -11.05
CA PHE A 95 -5.87 18.74 -9.62
C PHE A 95 -4.89 19.61 -8.85
N GLN A 96 -3.69 19.85 -9.38
CA GLN A 96 -2.62 20.57 -8.70
C GLN A 96 -3.04 21.98 -8.27
N ALA A 97 -3.89 22.67 -9.05
CA ALA A 97 -4.28 24.05 -8.79
C ALA A 97 -5.14 24.26 -7.53
N ARG A 98 -5.82 23.22 -7.02
CA ARG A 98 -6.72 23.30 -5.85
C ARG A 98 -6.60 22.07 -4.95
N ARG A 99 -5.40 21.80 -4.47
CA ARG A 99 -5.10 20.71 -3.52
C ARG A 99 -5.41 21.15 -2.08
N ILE A 100 -6.17 20.34 -1.36
CA ILE A 100 -6.39 20.48 0.08
C ILE A 100 -5.67 19.33 0.76
N GLU A 101 -4.64 19.63 1.53
CA GLU A 101 -3.95 18.63 2.33
C GLU A 101 -4.69 18.43 3.64
N VAL A 102 -5.10 17.18 3.89
CA VAL A 102 -5.79 16.82 5.13
C VAL A 102 -4.73 16.32 6.12
N PRO A 103 -4.44 17.05 7.20
CA PRO A 103 -3.41 16.63 8.15
C PRO A 103 -3.81 15.32 8.85
N PRO A 104 -2.85 14.44 9.18
CA PRO A 104 -3.14 13.26 9.98
C PRO A 104 -3.57 13.66 11.40
N LEU A 105 -4.36 12.83 12.09
CA LEU A 105 -4.87 13.15 13.43
C LEU A 105 -3.78 13.49 14.45
N ARG A 106 -2.59 12.90 14.32
CA ARG A 106 -1.41 13.20 15.15
C ARG A 106 -0.92 14.65 15.06
N ASP A 107 -1.19 15.34 13.95
CA ASP A 107 -0.78 16.75 13.75
C ASP A 107 -1.90 17.72 14.17
N ARG A 108 -3.06 17.19 14.61
CA ARG A 108 -4.23 17.95 15.07
C ARG A 108 -4.88 17.30 16.29
N THR A 109 -4.05 16.97 17.29
CA THR A 109 -4.53 16.33 18.53
C THR A 109 -5.47 17.21 19.33
N GLU A 110 -5.50 18.52 19.07
CA GLU A 110 -6.43 19.49 19.66
C GLU A 110 -7.90 19.19 19.31
N ASP A 111 -8.17 18.65 18.13
CA ASP A 111 -9.52 18.27 17.67
C ASP A 111 -10.00 16.94 18.29
N LEU A 112 -9.07 16.16 18.85
CA LEU A 112 -9.32 14.81 19.33
C LEU A 112 -10.44 14.73 20.38
N PRO A 113 -10.51 15.61 21.42
CA PRO A 113 -11.55 15.51 22.43
C PRO A 113 -12.96 15.61 21.83
N GLU A 114 -13.20 16.62 21.01
CA GLU A 114 -14.51 16.85 20.39
C GLU A 114 -14.88 15.74 19.39
N LEU A 115 -13.91 15.33 18.55
CA LEU A 115 -14.11 14.24 17.59
C LEU A 115 -14.45 12.94 18.31
N PHE A 116 -13.69 12.60 19.36
CA PHE A 116 -13.87 11.36 20.09
C PHE A 116 -15.19 11.33 20.85
N GLU A 117 -15.54 12.40 21.57
CA GLU A 117 -16.83 12.50 22.26
C GLU A 117 -18.01 12.37 21.30
N ARG A 118 -17.92 12.96 20.11
CA ARG A 118 -18.95 12.83 19.08
C ARG A 118 -19.14 11.38 18.64
N TRP A 119 -18.05 10.65 18.38
CA TRP A 119 -18.13 9.24 17.97
C TRP A 119 -18.62 8.33 19.10
N ILE A 120 -18.16 8.56 20.33
CA ILE A 120 -18.67 7.83 21.51
C ILE A 120 -20.17 8.04 21.67
N LYS A 121 -20.65 9.29 21.57
CA LYS A 121 -22.09 9.59 21.65
C LYS A 121 -22.87 8.93 20.52
N HIS A 122 -22.36 8.98 19.29
CA HIS A 122 -22.99 8.35 18.14
C HIS A 122 -23.15 6.84 18.33
N TYR A 123 -22.08 6.14 18.69
CA TYR A 123 -22.12 4.70 18.89
C TYR A 123 -22.91 4.29 20.13
N ALA A 124 -22.88 5.09 21.21
CA ALA A 124 -23.68 4.82 22.41
C ALA A 124 -25.17 4.82 22.11
N ILE A 125 -25.64 5.80 21.30
CA ILE A 125 -27.03 5.86 20.83
C ILE A 125 -27.37 4.66 19.95
N GLU A 126 -26.48 4.27 19.04
CA GLU A 126 -26.67 3.13 18.13
C GLU A 126 -26.91 1.81 18.89
N ILE A 127 -26.24 1.63 20.04
CA ILE A 127 -26.40 0.43 20.88
C ILE A 127 -27.39 0.59 22.04
N GLY A 128 -28.14 1.70 22.09
CA GLY A 128 -29.14 1.96 23.13
C GLY A 128 -28.58 2.23 24.54
N ARG A 129 -27.32 2.67 24.66
CA ARG A 129 -26.72 3.05 25.95
C ARG A 129 -27.00 4.50 26.32
N SER A 130 -27.04 4.75 27.63
CA SER A 130 -27.07 6.10 28.20
C SER A 130 -25.75 6.82 27.92
N LYS A 131 -25.75 8.15 28.11
CA LYS A 131 -24.65 9.05 27.75
C LYS A 131 -23.34 8.63 28.45
N LEU A 132 -22.38 8.10 27.69
CA LEU A 132 -21.01 7.89 28.18
C LEU A 132 -20.27 9.24 28.25
N THR A 133 -19.53 9.43 29.33
CA THR A 133 -18.65 10.58 29.54
C THR A 133 -17.19 10.14 29.42
N VAL A 134 -16.35 10.97 28.83
CA VAL A 134 -14.92 10.69 28.67
C VAL A 134 -14.13 11.46 29.71
N SER A 135 -13.26 10.80 30.46
CA SER A 135 -12.38 11.48 31.41
C SER A 135 -11.25 12.22 30.69
N SER A 136 -10.77 13.32 31.28
CA SER A 136 -9.59 14.04 30.78
C SER A 136 -8.35 13.16 30.64
N ARG A 137 -8.15 12.21 31.57
CA ARG A 137 -7.05 11.24 31.51
C ARG A 137 -7.15 10.32 30.28
N ALA A 138 -8.36 9.89 29.91
CA ALA A 138 -8.58 9.09 28.71
C ALA A 138 -8.25 9.89 27.44
N ILE A 139 -8.65 11.17 27.38
CA ILE A 139 -8.30 12.08 26.28
C ILE A 139 -6.80 12.29 26.19
N SER A 140 -6.10 12.57 27.30
CA SER A 140 -4.64 12.69 27.30
C SER A 140 -3.96 11.41 26.81
N ARG A 141 -4.49 10.25 27.19
CA ARG A 141 -3.94 8.96 26.75
C ARG A 141 -4.11 8.73 25.25
N LEU A 142 -5.27 9.10 24.71
CA LEU A 142 -5.56 9.09 23.27
C LEU A 142 -4.67 10.09 22.51
N GLY A 143 -4.38 11.26 23.10
CA GLY A 143 -3.48 12.27 22.52
C GLY A 143 -2.03 11.79 22.41
N ALA A 144 -1.58 10.93 23.34
CA ALA A 144 -0.24 10.34 23.29
C ALA A 144 -0.09 9.20 22.26
N TYR A 145 -1.18 8.75 21.64
CA TYR A 145 -1.16 7.69 20.64
C TYR A 145 -0.79 8.23 19.25
N PRO A 146 0.05 7.54 18.45
CA PRO A 146 0.55 8.08 17.16
C PRO A 146 -0.47 8.07 16.01
N TRP A 147 -1.64 7.45 16.18
CA TRP A 147 -2.74 7.43 15.20
C TRP A 147 -2.36 6.97 13.78
N PRO A 148 -1.77 5.77 13.59
CA PRO A 148 -1.42 5.25 12.26
C PRO A 148 -2.64 5.13 11.33
N GLY A 149 -3.82 4.79 11.85
CA GLY A 149 -5.07 4.71 11.08
C GLY A 149 -5.96 5.95 11.20
N ASN A 150 -5.44 7.06 11.75
CA ASN A 150 -6.09 8.38 11.76
C ASN A 150 -7.54 8.30 12.32
N VAL A 151 -8.48 9.07 11.75
CA VAL A 151 -9.89 9.09 12.18
C VAL A 151 -10.59 7.73 12.01
N ALA A 152 -10.17 6.88 11.06
CA ALA A 152 -10.76 5.56 10.88
C ALA A 152 -10.48 4.65 12.09
N GLU A 153 -9.26 4.72 12.60
CA GLU A 153 -8.86 4.02 13.82
C GLU A 153 -9.55 4.60 15.06
N LEU A 154 -9.67 5.93 15.16
CA LEU A 154 -10.40 6.60 16.22
C LEU A 154 -11.84 6.09 16.33
N LYS A 155 -12.54 5.97 15.19
CA LYS A 155 -13.90 5.40 15.11
C LYS A 155 -13.94 3.94 15.57
N SER A 156 -12.98 3.13 15.13
CA SER A 156 -12.89 1.72 15.53
C SER A 156 -12.66 1.56 17.03
N ILE A 157 -11.76 2.36 17.61
CA ILE A 157 -11.51 2.39 19.06
C ILE A 157 -12.76 2.86 19.81
N ALA A 158 -13.40 3.94 19.37
CA ALA A 158 -14.64 4.45 19.97
C ALA A 158 -15.75 3.39 19.99
N ARG A 159 -15.96 2.70 18.85
CA ARG A 159 -16.94 1.61 18.75
C ARG A 159 -16.62 0.47 19.72
N ARG A 160 -15.35 0.03 19.78
CA ARG A 160 -14.92 -1.04 20.71
C ARG A 160 -15.10 -0.65 22.17
N LEU A 161 -14.77 0.59 22.54
CA LEU A 161 -14.92 1.10 23.90
C LEU A 161 -16.39 1.16 24.33
N VAL A 162 -17.27 1.64 23.45
CA VAL A 162 -18.70 1.74 23.73
C VAL A 162 -19.32 0.37 23.98
N VAL A 163 -18.84 -0.70 23.34
CA VAL A 163 -19.30 -2.07 23.59
C VAL A 163 -18.71 -2.61 24.90
N ARG A 164 -17.40 -2.48 25.08
CA ARG A 164 -16.65 -3.08 26.19
C ARG A 164 -16.96 -2.45 27.54
N VAL A 165 -17.08 -1.12 27.60
CA VAL A 165 -17.17 -0.39 28.86
C VAL A 165 -18.61 -0.33 29.32
N THR A 166 -18.91 -1.02 30.42
CA THR A 166 -20.26 -1.10 31.01
C THR A 166 -20.61 0.10 31.90
N ARG A 167 -19.60 0.86 32.35
CA ARG A 167 -19.75 2.05 33.19
C ARG A 167 -20.03 3.32 32.39
N ALA A 168 -20.59 4.33 33.04
CA ALA A 168 -20.96 5.61 32.41
C ALA A 168 -19.77 6.56 32.14
N LYS A 169 -18.57 6.26 32.67
CA LYS A 169 -17.37 7.09 32.54
C LYS A 169 -16.19 6.29 32.01
N LEU A 170 -15.61 6.74 30.91
CA LEU A 170 -14.42 6.17 30.26
C LEU A 170 -13.14 6.72 30.90
N GLU A 171 -12.27 5.83 31.37
CA GLU A 171 -10.97 6.18 31.97
C GLU A 171 -9.79 5.75 31.09
N ALA A 172 -8.60 6.23 31.44
CA ALA A 172 -7.38 5.93 30.68
C ALA A 172 -7.10 4.42 30.58
N GLY A 173 -7.38 3.64 31.62
CA GLY A 173 -7.22 2.18 31.59
C GLY A 173 -8.09 1.50 30.54
N ASP A 174 -9.32 1.98 30.32
CA ASP A 174 -10.19 1.41 29.29
C ASP A 174 -9.60 1.66 27.89
N VAL A 175 -8.99 2.83 27.70
CA VAL A 175 -8.31 3.20 26.45
C VAL A 175 -7.08 2.32 26.23
N ASP A 176 -6.23 2.15 27.24
CA ASP A 176 -5.02 1.31 27.16
C ASP A 176 -5.35 -0.14 26.76
N GLU A 177 -6.47 -0.68 27.23
CA GLU A 177 -6.88 -2.03 26.88
C GLU A 177 -7.40 -2.19 25.44
N VAL A 178 -7.76 -1.10 24.75
CA VAL A 178 -8.32 -1.13 23.39
C VAL A 178 -7.33 -0.60 22.35
N LEU A 179 -6.39 0.26 22.77
CA LEU A 179 -5.31 0.73 21.92
C LEU A 179 -4.50 -0.48 21.41
N PRO A 180 -4.28 -0.58 20.09
CA PRO A 180 -3.35 -1.55 19.56
C PRO A 180 -1.97 -1.34 20.18
N VAL A 181 -1.27 -2.43 20.46
CA VAL A 181 0.18 -2.34 20.65
C VAL A 181 0.74 -1.88 19.32
N VAL A 182 1.18 -0.62 19.26
CA VAL A 182 1.91 -0.11 18.09
C VAL A 182 3.21 -0.88 18.10
N ALA A 183 3.26 -1.97 17.32
CA ALA A 183 4.53 -2.60 16.99
C ALA A 183 5.43 -1.49 16.45
N GLU A 184 6.64 -1.39 17.00
CA GLU A 184 7.67 -0.48 16.49
C GLU A 184 7.66 -0.54 14.97
N ARG A 185 7.69 0.64 14.34
CA ARG A 185 7.63 0.80 12.89
C ARG A 185 8.64 -0.16 12.25
N VAL A 186 8.14 -1.26 11.68
CA VAL A 186 8.87 -1.96 10.63
C VAL A 186 8.86 -0.99 9.45
N PRO A 187 10.02 -0.56 8.93
CA PRO A 187 10.10 0.33 7.78
C PRO A 187 9.15 -0.12 6.65
N LEU A 188 8.45 0.81 6.01
CA LEU A 188 7.57 0.53 4.86
C LEU A 188 8.28 -0.27 3.75
N GLU A 189 9.60 -0.13 3.66
CA GLU A 189 10.48 -0.88 2.76
C GLU A 189 10.50 -2.38 3.08
N ASP A 190 10.48 -2.75 4.37
CA ASP A 190 10.49 -4.14 4.83
C ASP A 190 9.11 -4.80 4.65
N LEU A 191 8.02 -4.05 4.89
CA LEU A 191 6.65 -4.52 4.60
C LEU A 191 6.41 -4.71 3.08
N ALA A 192 6.92 -3.81 2.25
CA ALA A 192 6.85 -3.92 0.79
C ALA A 192 7.70 -5.11 0.27
N PHE A 193 8.85 -5.36 0.89
CA PHE A 193 9.68 -6.53 0.58
C PHE A 193 9.00 -7.83 0.97
N GLU A 194 8.46 -7.94 2.20
CA GLU A 194 7.72 -9.11 2.64
C GLU A 194 6.50 -9.40 1.74
N GLU A 195 5.74 -8.37 1.37
CA GLU A 195 4.55 -8.53 0.54
C GLU A 195 4.90 -8.89 -0.92
N MET A 196 6.00 -8.33 -1.45
CA MET A 196 6.55 -8.74 -2.75
C MET A 196 7.05 -10.19 -2.73
N VAL A 197 7.72 -10.62 -1.65
CA VAL A 197 8.17 -12.00 -1.46
C VAL A 197 6.96 -12.94 -1.38
N LYS A 198 5.93 -12.61 -0.59
CA LYS A 198 4.68 -13.38 -0.50
C LYS A 198 3.99 -13.51 -1.86
N SER A 199 3.84 -12.42 -2.61
CA SER A 199 3.23 -12.44 -3.95
C SER A 199 3.98 -13.37 -4.92
N LYS A 200 5.32 -13.31 -4.93
CA LYS A 200 6.14 -14.19 -5.76
C LYS A 200 6.08 -15.65 -5.30
N LEU A 201 6.05 -15.92 -3.99
CA LEU A 201 5.91 -17.27 -3.44
C LEU A 201 4.52 -17.86 -3.73
N ALA A 202 3.46 -17.07 -3.62
CA ALA A 202 2.10 -17.47 -3.99
C ALA A 202 2.00 -17.85 -5.47
N GLY A 203 2.64 -17.07 -6.36
CA GLY A 203 2.72 -17.41 -7.79
C GLY A 203 3.54 -18.66 -8.10
N LEU A 204 4.56 -18.98 -7.30
CA LEU A 204 5.31 -20.24 -7.41
C LEU A 204 4.49 -21.43 -6.91
N LEU A 205 3.78 -21.26 -5.79
CA LEU A 205 2.91 -22.29 -5.22
C LEU A 205 1.72 -22.62 -6.12
N ALA A 206 1.08 -21.60 -6.72
CA ALA A 206 -0.02 -21.80 -7.67
C ALA A 206 0.39 -22.54 -8.95
N ARG A 207 1.69 -22.55 -9.29
CA ARG A 207 2.25 -23.32 -10.42
C ARG A 207 2.58 -24.77 -10.07
N ILE A 208 2.55 -25.12 -8.78
CA ILE A 208 2.93 -26.43 -8.24
C ILE A 208 1.71 -27.34 -8.04
N ASP A 209 0.49 -26.85 -8.26
CA ASP A 209 -0.75 -27.62 -8.10
C ASP A 209 -0.70 -28.94 -8.89
N GLY A 210 -0.53 -30.06 -8.15
CA GLY A 210 -0.61 -31.43 -8.66
C GLY A 210 0.46 -32.42 -8.20
N TYR A 211 1.58 -31.99 -7.59
CA TYR A 211 2.65 -32.91 -7.16
C TYR A 211 3.06 -32.71 -5.68
N PRO A 212 3.34 -33.78 -4.92
CA PRO A 212 3.91 -33.67 -3.58
C PRO A 212 5.35 -33.18 -3.66
N VAL A 213 5.55 -31.88 -3.47
CA VAL A 213 6.87 -31.25 -3.49
C VAL A 213 7.50 -31.35 -2.10
N HIS A 214 8.30 -32.38 -1.87
CA HIS A 214 9.05 -32.58 -0.62
C HIS A 214 10.28 -31.64 -0.49
N ASP A 215 10.64 -30.90 -1.54
CA ASP A 215 11.86 -30.07 -1.63
C ASP A 215 11.58 -28.57 -1.82
N LEU A 216 10.34 -28.11 -1.57
CA LEU A 216 9.94 -26.72 -1.79
C LEU A 216 10.80 -25.74 -0.97
N TYR A 217 11.09 -26.09 0.28
CA TYR A 217 11.93 -25.28 1.17
C TYR A 217 13.31 -25.04 0.56
N GLU A 218 13.97 -26.08 0.05
CA GLU A 218 15.30 -25.94 -0.56
C GLU A 218 15.26 -25.13 -1.86
N LYS A 219 14.24 -25.32 -2.69
CA LYS A 219 14.06 -24.56 -3.95
C LYS A 219 13.84 -23.07 -3.70
N VAL A 220 13.01 -22.73 -2.71
CA VAL A 220 12.77 -21.34 -2.32
C VAL A 220 14.05 -20.73 -1.75
N LEU A 221 14.71 -21.45 -0.85
CA LEU A 221 15.94 -20.98 -0.22
C LEU A 221 17.04 -20.72 -1.26
N ALA A 222 17.23 -21.62 -2.23
CA ALA A 222 18.19 -21.43 -3.32
C ALA A 222 17.90 -20.20 -4.19
N ARG A 223 16.61 -19.86 -4.38
CA ARG A 223 16.17 -18.71 -5.18
C ARG A 223 16.45 -17.37 -4.48
N VAL A 224 16.46 -17.36 -3.15
CA VAL A 224 16.72 -16.18 -2.32
C VAL A 224 18.20 -16.05 -1.96
N GLU A 225 18.86 -17.15 -1.59
CA GLU A 225 20.27 -17.18 -1.19
C GLU A 225 21.21 -16.80 -2.34
N ARG A 226 20.91 -17.22 -3.58
CA ARG A 226 21.75 -16.92 -4.74
C ARG A 226 21.92 -15.41 -5.00
N PRO A 227 20.85 -14.61 -5.21
CA PRO A 227 21.00 -13.17 -5.40
C PRO A 227 21.58 -12.47 -4.17
N LEU A 228 21.26 -12.94 -2.95
CA LEU A 228 21.83 -12.40 -1.72
C LEU A 228 23.37 -12.57 -1.69
N PHE A 229 23.86 -13.78 -1.98
CA PHE A 229 25.30 -14.06 -2.00
C PHE A 229 26.02 -13.34 -3.15
N ASP A 230 25.41 -13.25 -4.33
CA ASP A 230 25.98 -12.52 -5.46
C ASP A 230 26.18 -11.03 -5.13
N LEU A 231 25.18 -10.39 -4.50
CA LEU A 231 25.25 -8.99 -4.09
C LEU A 231 26.34 -8.76 -3.03
N VAL A 232 26.41 -9.61 -2.00
CA VAL A 232 27.41 -9.45 -0.93
C VAL A 232 28.81 -9.79 -1.42
N LEU A 233 28.98 -10.78 -2.30
CA LEU A 233 30.27 -11.07 -2.92
C LEU A 233 30.73 -9.95 -3.84
N ALA A 234 29.83 -9.33 -4.62
CA ALA A 234 30.16 -8.15 -5.41
C ALA A 234 30.58 -6.97 -4.52
N HIS A 235 29.85 -6.71 -3.43
CA HIS A 235 30.15 -5.66 -2.48
C HIS A 235 31.50 -5.86 -1.77
N THR A 236 31.90 -7.11 -1.54
CA THR A 236 33.17 -7.47 -0.87
C THR A 236 34.31 -7.77 -1.85
N GLY A 237 34.11 -7.57 -3.15
CA GLY A 237 35.11 -7.87 -4.19
C GLY A 237 35.53 -9.34 -4.26
N GLY A 238 34.64 -10.26 -3.87
CA GLY A 238 34.88 -11.70 -3.85
C GLY A 238 35.59 -12.21 -2.59
N ASN A 239 35.79 -11.37 -1.57
CA ASN A 239 36.42 -11.78 -0.32
C ASN A 239 35.43 -12.55 0.57
N GLN A 240 35.50 -13.88 0.52
CA GLN A 240 34.61 -14.78 1.26
C GLN A 240 34.69 -14.65 2.78
N LEU A 241 35.81 -14.19 3.36
CA LEU A 241 35.91 -13.97 4.80
C LEU A 241 35.04 -12.77 5.21
N LYS A 242 35.16 -11.67 4.48
CA LYS A 242 34.35 -10.47 4.70
C LYS A 242 32.88 -10.70 4.35
N ALA A 243 32.59 -11.44 3.28
CA ALA A 243 31.23 -11.80 2.91
C ALA A 243 30.56 -12.66 3.98
N ALA A 244 31.28 -13.63 4.55
CA ALA A 244 30.78 -14.48 5.64
C ALA A 244 30.47 -13.67 6.90
N GLU A 245 31.31 -12.67 7.22
CA GLU A 245 31.11 -11.75 8.34
C GLU A 245 29.86 -10.87 8.14
N ILE A 246 29.68 -10.28 6.95
CA ILE A 246 28.49 -9.47 6.61
C ILE A 246 27.21 -10.32 6.63
N LEU A 247 27.29 -11.56 6.16
CA LEU A 247 26.16 -12.49 6.14
C LEU A 247 25.89 -13.14 7.52
N GLY A 248 26.75 -12.93 8.52
CA GLY A 248 26.65 -13.58 9.82
C GLY A 248 26.83 -15.12 9.78
N LEU A 249 27.49 -15.65 8.75
CA LEU A 249 27.69 -17.08 8.54
C LEU A 249 29.13 -17.50 8.85
N ASN A 250 29.32 -18.74 9.30
CA ASN A 250 30.66 -19.32 9.32
C ASN A 250 31.19 -19.48 7.88
N ARG A 251 32.46 -19.11 7.65
CA ARG A 251 33.15 -19.24 6.34
C ARG A 251 32.99 -20.62 5.71
N ASN A 252 33.08 -21.69 6.49
CA ASN A 252 32.95 -23.05 5.98
C ASN A 252 31.52 -23.36 5.50
N THR A 253 30.51 -22.78 6.16
CA THR A 253 29.10 -22.88 5.77
C THR A 253 28.82 -22.07 4.51
N LEU A 254 29.34 -20.85 4.41
CA LEU A 254 29.23 -20.03 3.20
C LEU A 254 29.87 -20.74 2.00
N ARG A 255 31.07 -21.31 2.16
CA ARG A 255 31.75 -22.05 1.09
C ARG A 255 30.94 -23.26 0.61
N LYS A 256 30.34 -24.03 1.52
CA LYS A 256 29.47 -25.16 1.17
C LYS A 256 28.21 -24.69 0.42
N LYS A 257 27.57 -23.61 0.87
CA LYS A 257 26.38 -23.03 0.23
C LYS A 257 26.67 -22.45 -1.16
N LEU A 258 27.79 -21.75 -1.32
CA LEU A 258 28.23 -21.24 -2.64
C LEU A 258 28.52 -22.38 -3.64
N ALA A 259 29.14 -23.47 -3.18
CA ALA A 259 29.40 -24.65 -4.00
C ALA A 259 28.10 -25.37 -4.40
N GLY A 260 27.13 -25.48 -3.49
CA GLY A 260 25.81 -26.08 -3.77
C GLY A 260 24.95 -25.28 -4.74
N LEU A 261 25.13 -23.94 -4.80
CA LEU A 261 24.36 -23.04 -5.68
C LEU A 261 25.04 -22.79 -7.05
N GLY A 262 26.22 -23.37 -7.30
CA GLY A 262 26.93 -23.26 -8.57
C GLY A 262 27.45 -21.85 -8.89
N ILE A 263 27.75 -21.05 -7.88
CA ILE A 263 28.28 -19.69 -8.06
C ILE A 263 29.80 -19.79 -8.28
N GLU A 264 30.23 -19.74 -9.55
CA GLU A 264 31.64 -19.82 -9.92
C GLU A 264 32.42 -18.53 -9.65
N GLN A 265 33.65 -18.70 -9.16
CA GLN A 265 34.53 -17.61 -8.74
C GLN A 265 35.30 -17.04 -9.94
N THR A 266 35.12 -15.76 -10.23
CA THR A 266 36.10 -14.99 -11.01
C THR A 266 37.33 -14.71 -10.14
N LYS A 267 38.27 -15.66 -10.10
CA LYS A 267 39.62 -15.41 -9.56
C LYS A 267 40.33 -14.37 -10.43
N LYS A 268 40.23 -13.09 -10.09
CA LYS A 268 41.18 -12.09 -10.58
C LYS A 268 42.50 -12.31 -9.83
N ARG A 269 43.45 -13.02 -10.46
CA ARG A 269 44.83 -13.13 -9.94
C ARG A 269 45.39 -11.70 -9.81
N PRO A 270 45.99 -11.30 -8.67
CA PRO A 270 46.73 -10.06 -8.62
C PRO A 270 47.93 -10.19 -9.56
N GLY A 271 48.08 -9.23 -10.47
CA GLY A 271 49.21 -9.14 -11.38
C GLY A 271 50.51 -9.13 -10.58
N ARG A 272 51.44 -9.98 -11.00
CA ARG A 272 52.83 -9.99 -10.56
C ARG A 272 53.46 -8.71 -11.08
N GLU A 273 53.57 -7.68 -10.25
CA GLU A 273 54.47 -6.56 -10.51
C GLU A 273 55.90 -7.10 -10.43
N ASP A 274 56.52 -7.24 -11.59
CA ASP A 274 57.94 -7.53 -11.71
C ASP A 274 58.72 -6.35 -11.10
N ARG A 275 59.20 -6.55 -9.87
CA ARG A 275 60.39 -5.88 -9.35
C ARG A 275 61.62 -6.41 -10.07
N ALA A 276 62.00 -5.72 -11.13
CA ALA A 276 63.37 -5.54 -11.58
C ALA A 276 63.32 -4.19 -12.32
N LEU A 277 64.03 -3.15 -11.91
CA LEU A 277 65.48 -3.06 -11.86
C LEU A 277 65.84 -1.83 -11.02
N ASP A 278 66.73 -2.02 -10.05
CA ASP A 278 67.67 -0.98 -9.62
C ASP A 278 69.02 -1.68 -9.39
N GLY A 279 70.08 -1.17 -10.03
CA GLY A 279 71.48 -1.44 -9.65
C GLY A 279 72.35 -2.25 -10.62
N LYS A 280 72.84 -1.60 -11.68
CA LYS A 280 74.29 -1.43 -11.92
C LYS A 280 74.58 -0.36 -12.97
#